data_AF-A0A3C1DVY7-F1
#
_entry.id   AF-A0A3C1DVY7-F1
#
_cell.length_a   1.000
_cell.length_b   1.000
_cell.length_c   1.000
_cell.angle_alpha   90.00
_cell.angle_beta   90.00
_cell.angle_gamma   90.00
#
_symmetry.space_group_name_H-M   'P 1'
#
loop_
_entity.id
_entity.type
_entity.pdbx_description
1 polymer ?
#
loop_
_entity_poly.entity_id
_entity_poly.type
_entity_poly.pdbx_seq_one_letter_code
_entity_poly.pdbx_strand_id
1 'polypeptide(L)' 'MTPLPKGCPVTTDTATAFHGWPQAAVDFYEGLEADNSKGYWTEHKSVYDESVLAPMTALLGLLAGEFGEAKV' A
#
# COMPACT_ATOMS: atom_id res chain seq x y z
N MET A 1 -6.43 37.34 -5.45
CA MET A 1 -5.78 36.32 -6.27
C MET A 1 -4.40 36.09 -5.69
N THR A 2 -4.31 35.26 -4.65
CA THR A 2 -3.07 34.98 -3.92
C THR A 2 -2.38 33.79 -4.62
N PRO A 3 -1.07 33.83 -4.91
CA PRO A 3 -0.41 32.73 -5.60
C PRO A 3 -0.30 31.50 -4.67
N LEU A 4 -0.59 30.31 -5.20
CA LEU A 4 -0.30 29.04 -4.53
C LEU A 4 1.22 28.88 -4.34
N PRO A 5 1.69 28.38 -3.19
CA PRO A 5 3.09 27.98 -3.03
C PRO A 5 3.41 26.81 -3.98
N LYS A 6 4.51 26.92 -4.71
CA LYS A 6 5.04 25.84 -5.57
C LYS A 6 5.49 24.68 -4.68
N GLY A 7 5.12 23.47 -5.11
CA GLY A 7 5.25 22.23 -4.36
C GLY A 7 6.58 22.04 -3.63
N CYS A 8 6.46 21.48 -2.41
CA CYS A 8 7.58 20.98 -1.65
C CYS A 8 8.32 19.89 -2.46
N PRO A 9 9.65 19.78 -2.35
CA PRO A 9 10.36 18.68 -2.95
C PRO A 9 10.03 17.42 -2.16
N VAL A 10 9.18 16.54 -2.71
CA VAL A 10 9.06 15.19 -2.17
C VAL A 10 10.32 14.44 -2.60
N THR A 11 11.33 14.45 -1.73
CA THR A 11 12.49 13.58 -1.88
C THR A 11 12.01 12.17 -1.54
N THR A 12 11.60 11.42 -2.56
CA THR A 12 11.23 10.00 -2.43
C THR A 12 12.49 9.22 -2.07
N ASP A 13 12.58 8.78 -0.83
CA ASP A 13 13.57 7.80 -0.41
C ASP A 13 13.25 6.45 -1.07
N THR A 14 14.21 5.91 -1.82
CA THR A 14 14.01 4.78 -2.73
C THR A 14 13.73 3.45 -2.00
N ALA A 15 14.00 3.36 -0.68
CA ALA A 15 13.78 2.11 0.08
C ALA A 15 12.32 1.89 0.51
N THR A 16 11.47 2.92 0.41
CA THR A 16 10.02 2.88 0.73
C THR A 16 9.15 3.35 -0.45
N ALA A 17 9.71 3.32 -1.66
CA ALA A 17 9.01 3.76 -2.86
C ALA A 17 7.88 2.79 -3.24
N PHE A 18 6.71 3.34 -3.57
CA PHE A 18 5.60 2.57 -4.11
C PHE A 18 5.90 2.15 -5.55
N HIS A 19 5.92 0.84 -5.80
CA HIS A 19 6.19 0.25 -7.11
C HIS A 19 4.96 -0.44 -7.74
N GLY A 20 3.76 -0.23 -7.17
CA GLY A 20 2.56 -0.99 -7.52
C GLY A 20 2.34 -2.21 -6.63
N TRP A 21 1.39 -3.06 -7.02
CA TRP A 21 1.12 -4.33 -6.34
C TRP A 21 1.74 -5.49 -7.11
N PRO A 22 2.47 -6.40 -6.44
CA PRO A 22 3.00 -7.60 -7.06
C PRO A 22 1.87 -8.58 -7.41
N GLN A 23 2.11 -9.48 -8.37
CA GLN A 23 1.15 -10.52 -8.77
C GLN A 23 0.65 -11.36 -7.58
N ALA A 24 1.51 -11.64 -6.62
CA ALA A 24 1.17 -12.39 -5.41
C ALA A 24 -0.01 -11.78 -4.61
N ALA A 25 -0.26 -10.48 -4.72
CA ALA A 25 -1.43 -9.84 -4.13
C ALA A 25 -2.74 -10.28 -4.81
N VAL A 26 -2.72 -10.42 -6.13
CA VAL A 26 -3.89 -10.89 -6.91
C VAL A 26 -4.14 -12.36 -6.59
N ASP A 27 -3.10 -13.19 -6.68
CA ASP A 27 -3.18 -14.63 -6.37
C ASP A 27 -3.71 -14.89 -4.94
N PHE A 28 -3.31 -14.04 -3.98
CA PHE A 28 -3.83 -14.07 -2.62
C PHE A 28 -5.34 -13.83 -2.54
N TYR A 29 -5.86 -12.81 -3.23
CA TYR A 29 -7.30 -12.52 -3.22
C TYR A 29 -8.11 -13.56 -3.99
N GLU A 30 -7.58 -14.13 -5.07
CA GLU A 30 -8.21 -15.26 -5.77
C GLU A 30 -8.33 -16.49 -4.86
N GLY A 31 -7.28 -16.81 -4.10
CA GLY A 31 -7.32 -17.89 -3.12
C GLY A 31 -8.27 -17.59 -1.96
N LEU A 32 -8.32 -16.35 -1.46
CA LEU A 32 -9.24 -15.94 -0.40
C LEU A 32 -10.71 -15.94 -0.85
N GLU A 33 -10.97 -15.68 -2.13
CA GLU A 33 -12.30 -15.81 -2.73
C GLU A 33 -12.74 -17.29 -2.77
N ALA A 34 -11.82 -18.19 -3.11
CA ALA A 34 -12.08 -19.64 -3.11
C ALA A 34 -12.23 -20.22 -1.70
N ASP A 35 -11.47 -19.73 -0.72
CA ASP A 35 -11.51 -20.15 0.69
C ASP A 35 -11.42 -18.95 1.66
N ASN A 36 -12.58 -18.42 2.06
CA ASN A 36 -12.70 -17.34 3.04
C ASN A 36 -12.64 -17.84 4.51
N SER A 37 -11.88 -18.90 4.78
CA SER A 37 -11.71 -19.39 6.15
C SER A 37 -10.63 -18.62 6.90
N LYS A 38 -10.75 -18.63 8.24
CA LYS A 38 -9.69 -18.13 9.13
C LYS A 38 -8.38 -18.92 8.94
N GLY A 39 -8.46 -20.20 8.57
CA GLY A 39 -7.30 -21.06 8.31
C GLY A 39 -6.48 -20.53 7.15
N TYR A 40 -7.12 -20.39 5.99
CA TYR A 40 -6.50 -19.80 4.79
C TYR A 40 -5.88 -18.43 5.10
N TRP A 41 -6.65 -17.54 5.74
CA TRP A 41 -6.16 -16.22 6.09
C TRP A 41 -4.89 -16.25 6.97
N THR A 42 -4.89 -17.11 8.00
CA THR A 42 -3.75 -17.19 8.93
C THR A 42 -2.51 -17.73 8.25
N GLU A 43 -2.67 -18.74 7.39
CA GLU A 43 -1.58 -19.35 6.61
C GLU A 43 -0.96 -18.37 5.62
N HIS A 44 -1.79 -17.51 5.00
CA HIS A 44 -1.36 -16.58 3.95
C HIS A 44 -1.13 -15.15 4.47
N LYS A 45 -1.13 -14.94 5.79
CA LYS A 45 -1.00 -13.61 6.39
C LYS A 45 0.29 -12.89 5.97
N SER A 46 1.40 -13.60 5.84
CA SER A 46 2.66 -13.00 5.38
C SER A 46 2.55 -12.44 3.97
N VAL A 47 1.84 -13.13 3.07
CA VAL A 47 1.58 -12.65 1.71
C VAL A 47 0.76 -11.37 1.75
N TYR A 48 -0.28 -11.30 2.59
CA TYR A 48 -1.02 -10.06 2.80
C TYR A 48 -0.12 -8.93 3.32
N ASP A 49 0.67 -9.18 4.37
CA ASP A 49 1.51 -8.16 5.00
C ASP A 49 2.53 -7.58 3.99
N GLU A 50 3.18 -8.44 3.22
CA GLU A 50 4.25 -8.06 2.29
C GLU A 50 3.75 -7.57 0.93
N SER A 51 2.72 -8.23 0.37
CA SER A 51 2.28 -7.99 -1.01
C SER A 51 1.07 -7.06 -1.10
N VAL A 52 0.33 -6.83 0.00
CA VAL A 52 -0.85 -5.96 0.02
C VAL A 52 -0.63 -4.75 0.92
N LEU A 53 -0.35 -4.99 2.20
CA LEU A 53 -0.28 -3.94 3.23
C LEU A 53 0.95 -3.05 3.05
N ALA A 54 2.12 -3.62 2.80
CA ALA A 54 3.33 -2.83 2.61
C ALA A 54 3.24 -1.88 1.39
N PRO A 55 2.81 -2.32 0.18
CA PRO A 55 2.57 -1.41 -0.94
C PRO A 55 1.51 -0.34 -0.67
N MET A 56 0.41 -0.71 0.01
CA MET A 56 -0.60 0.26 0.44
C MET A 56 -0.01 1.33 1.35
N THR A 57 0.78 0.93 2.35
CA THR A 57 1.41 1.86 3.30
C THR A 57 2.40 2.78 2.59
N ALA A 58 3.19 2.25 1.66
CA ALA A 58 4.10 3.04 0.83
C ALA A 58 3.34 4.09 -0.01
N LEU A 59 2.24 3.69 -0.65
CA LEU A 59 1.39 4.61 -1.41
C LEU A 59 0.82 5.72 -0.52
N LEU A 60 0.24 5.36 0.63
CA LEU A 60 -0.34 6.31 1.56
C LEU A 60 0.70 7.30 2.13
N GLY A 61 1.93 6.84 2.36
CA GLY A 61 3.04 7.71 2.76
C GLY A 61 3.35 8.79 1.72
N LEU A 62 3.25 8.48 0.42
CA LEU A 62 3.42 9.47 -0.65
C LEU A 62 2.29 10.50 -0.68
N LEU A 63 1.05 10.07 -0.44
CA LEU A 63 -0.13 10.92 -0.45
C LEU A 63 -0.23 11.82 0.80
N ALA A 64 0.42 11.46 1.91
CA ALA A 64 0.31 12.16 3.17
C ALA A 64 0.72 13.63 3.11
N GLY A 65 1.65 13.99 2.21
CA GLY A 65 2.08 15.37 2.00
C GLY A 65 0.97 16.30 1.47
N GLU A 66 0.01 15.76 0.72
CA GLU A 66 -1.09 16.52 0.11
C GLU A 66 -2.42 16.32 0.85
N PHE A 67 -2.64 15.13 1.42
CA PHE A 67 -3.93 14.71 1.97
C PHE A 67 -3.94 14.47 3.48
N GLY A 68 -2.77 14.54 4.14
CA GLY A 68 -2.61 14.23 5.56
C GLY A 68 -2.48 12.73 5.84
N GLU A 69 -2.30 12.38 7.11
CA GLU A 69 -2.07 10.99 7.53
C GLU A 69 -3.25 10.07 7.20
N ALA A 70 -2.96 8.96 6.53
CA ALA A 70 -3.97 7.96 6.20
C ALA A 70 -4.27 7.06 7.40
N LYS A 71 -5.50 6.55 7.45
CA LYS A 71 -5.89 5.50 8.40
C LYS A 71 -5.79 4.16 7.69
N VAL A 72 -5.02 3.25 8.27
CA VAL A 72 -4.83 1.86 7.81
C VAL A 72 -5.24 0.91 8.91
#